data_AF-A0A7J4VEP2-F1
#
_entry.id   AF-A0A7J4VEP2-F1
#
_cell.length_a   1.000
_cell.length_b   1.000
_cell.length_c   1.000
_cell.angle_alpha   90.00
_cell.angle_beta   90.00
_cell.angle_gamma   90.00
#
_symmetry.space_group_name_H-M   'P 1'
#
loop_
_entity.id
_entity.type
_entity.pdbx_description
1 polymer ?
#
loop_
_entity_poly.entity_id
_entity_poly.type
_entity_poly.pdbx_seq_one_letter_code
_entity_poly.pdbx_strand_id
1 'polypeptide(L)'
;MASSLPATEKSAKLAELKAQRDQAARLARLKKTRNNASARKRLDALSRAAAGTAGAKTAGAKEENLFPFILDAARAYCTEGEIITAMEKVFGRYKEPIFV
;
A
#
# COMPACT_ATOMS: atom_id res chain seq x y z
N MET A 1 -21.98 -35.48 3.58
CA MET A 1 -23.08 -34.66 3.05
C MET A 1 -22.56 -33.25 2.85
N ALA A 2 -22.10 -32.93 1.64
CA ALA A 2 -21.63 -31.58 1.32
C ALA A 2 -22.84 -30.65 1.35
N SER A 3 -23.00 -29.92 2.45
CA SER A 3 -24.02 -28.88 2.58
C SER A 3 -23.78 -27.84 1.49
N SER A 4 -24.62 -27.88 0.45
CA SER A 4 -24.56 -26.95 -0.65
C SER A 4 -25.11 -25.61 -0.17
N LEU A 5 -24.26 -24.58 -0.20
CA LEU A 5 -24.65 -23.21 0.12
C LEU A 5 -25.91 -22.82 -0.68
N PRO A 6 -26.90 -22.15 -0.06
CA PRO A 6 -28.09 -21.66 -0.74
C PRO A 6 -27.72 -20.80 -1.96
N ALA A 7 -28.59 -20.79 -2.98
CA ALA A 7 -28.31 -20.16 -4.28
C ALA A 7 -27.90 -18.68 -4.20
N THR A 8 -28.41 -17.97 -3.18
CA THR A 8 -28.08 -16.57 -2.85
C THR A 8 -26.66 -16.39 -2.33
N GLU A 9 -26.16 -17.31 -1.51
CA GLU A 9 -24.76 -17.28 -1.04
C GLU A 9 -23.78 -17.64 -2.16
N LYS A 10 -24.18 -18.56 -3.05
CA LYS A 10 -23.41 -18.92 -4.24
C LYS A 10 -23.21 -17.74 -5.20
N SER A 11 -24.28 -16.98 -5.45
CA SER A 11 -24.21 -15.79 -6.32
C SER A 11 -23.40 -14.65 -5.70
N ALA A 12 -23.56 -14.41 -4.39
CA ALA A 12 -22.75 -13.44 -3.66
C ALA A 12 -21.25 -13.79 -3.70
N LYS A 13 -20.91 -15.06 -3.48
CA LYS A 13 -19.51 -15.51 -3.55
C LYS A 13 -18.93 -15.36 -4.96
N LEU A 14 -19.72 -15.65 -5.98
CA LEU A 14 -19.30 -15.47 -7.38
C LEU A 14 -19.04 -13.99 -7.69
N ALA A 15 -19.87 -13.07 -7.19
CA ALA A 15 -19.68 -11.63 -7.35
C ALA A 15 -18.40 -11.14 -6.65
N GLU A 16 -18.13 -11.61 -5.43
CA GLU A 16 -16.89 -11.30 -4.69
C GLU A 16 -15.64 -11.76 -5.47
N LEU A 17 -15.65 -13.00 -5.96
CA LEU A 17 -14.55 -13.54 -6.76
C LEU A 17 -14.32 -12.74 -8.05
N LYS A 18 -15.40 -12.31 -8.71
CA LYS A 18 -15.30 -11.45 -9.90
C LYS A 18 -14.67 -10.11 -9.54
N ALA A 19 -15.12 -9.45 -8.47
CA ALA A 19 -14.56 -8.18 -8.02
C ALA A 19 -13.06 -8.30 -7.69
N GLN A 20 -12.64 -9.37 -7.01
CA GLN A 20 -11.24 -9.66 -6.74
C GLN A 20 -10.41 -9.82 -8.02
N ARG A 21 -10.92 -10.57 -9.01
CA ARG A 21 -10.24 -10.75 -10.31
C ARG A 21 -10.12 -9.45 -11.09
N ASP A 22 -11.18 -8.64 -11.12
CA ASP A 22 -11.20 -7.36 -11.81
C ASP A 22 -10.20 -6.37 -11.16
N GLN A 23 -10.14 -6.34 -9.83
CA GLN A 23 -9.19 -5.52 -9.10
C GLN A 23 -7.74 -5.97 -9.37
N ALA A 24 -7.46 -7.27 -9.34
CA ALA A 24 -6.14 -7.82 -9.66
C ALA A 24 -5.72 -7.44 -11.10
N ALA A 25 -6.62 -7.54 -12.07
CA ALA A 25 -6.36 -7.16 -13.45
C ALA A 25 -6.09 -5.66 -13.61
N ARG A 26 -6.81 -4.79 -12.89
CA ARG A 26 -6.56 -3.34 -12.87
C ARG A 26 -5.19 -3.01 -12.30
N LEU A 27 -4.81 -3.63 -11.19
CA LEU A 27 -3.49 -3.44 -10.57
C LEU A 27 -2.35 -3.92 -11.49
N ALA A 28 -2.52 -5.08 -12.12
CA ALA A 28 -1.55 -5.62 -13.07
C ALA A 28 -1.35 -4.67 -14.27
N ARG A 29 -2.45 -4.16 -14.84
CA ARG A 29 -2.39 -3.17 -15.92
C ARG A 29 -1.70 -1.90 -15.47
N LEU A 30 -2.09 -1.33 -14.33
CA LEU A 30 -1.50 -0.12 -13.76
C LEU A 30 0.02 -0.25 -13.62
N LYS A 31 0.50 -1.36 -13.03
CA LYS A 31 1.93 -1.62 -12.85
C LYS A 31 2.67 -1.80 -14.17
N LYS A 32 2.02 -2.36 -15.21
CA LYS A 32 2.61 -2.50 -16.54
C LYS A 32 2.73 -1.17 -17.28
N THR A 33 1.77 -0.26 -17.12
CA THR A 33 1.68 0.97 -17.92
C THR A 33 2.32 2.20 -17.26
N ARG A 34 2.46 2.22 -15.93
CA ARG A 34 3.06 3.37 -15.23
C ARG A 34 4.57 3.47 -15.46
N ASN A 35 5.13 4.65 -15.21
CA ASN A 35 6.59 4.81 -15.10
C ASN A 35 7.12 4.15 -13.82
N ASN A 36 7.60 2.91 -13.95
CA ASN A 36 8.08 2.12 -12.82
C ASN A 36 9.35 2.67 -12.16
N ALA A 37 10.21 3.37 -12.91
CA ALA A 37 11.41 4.00 -12.33
C ALA A 37 11.01 5.17 -11.42
N SER A 38 10.07 6.01 -11.86
CA SER A 38 9.51 7.11 -11.05
C SER A 38 8.82 6.59 -9.78
N ALA A 39 8.01 5.53 -9.92
CA ALA A 39 7.34 4.90 -8.78
C ALA A 39 8.35 4.41 -7.73
N ARG A 40 9.39 3.65 -8.14
CA ARG A 40 10.45 3.18 -7.24
C ARG A 40 11.16 4.34 -6.54
N LYS A 41 11.59 5.36 -7.30
CA LYS A 41 12.27 6.54 -6.76
C LYS A 41 11.46 7.25 -5.67
N ARG A 42 10.14 7.36 -5.85
CA ARG A 42 9.25 8.03 -4.88
C ARG A 42 8.98 7.18 -3.65
N LEU A 43 8.83 5.86 -3.80
CA LEU A 43 8.74 4.94 -2.66
C LEU A 43 10.03 4.89 -1.84
N ASP A 44 11.19 4.96 -2.49
CA ASP A 44 12.49 5.03 -1.80
C ASP A 44 12.65 6.35 -1.06
N ALA A 45 12.20 7.47 -1.65
CA ALA A 45 12.20 8.77 -0.97
C ALA A 45 11.28 8.77 0.26
N LEU A 46 10.08 8.18 0.16
CA LEU A 46 9.18 7.98 1.29
C LEU A 46 9.82 7.12 2.38
N SER A 47 10.50 6.03 2.00
CA SER A 47 11.18 5.15 2.96
C SER A 47 12.29 5.89 3.70
N ARG A 48 13.08 6.71 2.99
CA ARG A 48 14.12 7.57 3.62
C ARG A 48 13.51 8.61 4.56
N ALA A 49 12.40 9.21 4.17
CA ALA A 49 11.70 10.21 4.99
C ALA A 49 11.12 9.58 6.26
N ALA A 50 10.51 8.40 6.13
CA ALA A 50 10.04 7.61 7.27
C ALA A 50 11.18 7.25 8.23
N ALA A 51 12.38 6.98 7.70
CA ALA A 51 13.58 6.73 8.50
C ALA A 51 14.22 8.02 9.08
N GLY A 52 13.71 9.21 8.76
CA GLY A 52 14.30 10.48 9.17
C GLY A 52 15.64 10.81 8.48
N THR A 53 15.87 10.24 7.30
CA THR A 53 17.12 10.35 6.53
C THR A 53 16.97 11.08 5.20
N ALA A 54 15.79 11.64 4.87
CA ALA A 54 15.56 12.25 3.56
C ALA A 54 16.22 13.63 3.40
N GLY A 55 16.70 14.24 4.48
CA GLY A 55 17.64 15.35 4.40
C GLY A 55 16.97 16.67 4.04
N ALA A 56 16.22 17.21 5.00
CA ALA A 56 16.16 18.64 5.26
C ALA A 56 15.90 18.81 6.77
N LYS A 57 16.96 18.66 7.58
CA LYS A 57 16.91 19.14 8.97
C LYS A 57 16.84 20.65 8.93
N THR A 58 15.65 21.23 8.73
CA THR A 58 15.40 22.60 9.17
C THR A 58 15.67 22.59 10.66
N ALA A 59 16.63 23.41 11.09
CA ALA A 59 16.99 23.54 12.51
C ALA A 59 15.71 23.78 13.33
N GLY A 60 15.28 22.77 14.09
CA GLY A 60 14.07 22.82 14.92
C GLY A 60 12.94 21.83 14.56
N ALA A 61 12.98 21.15 13.40
CA ALA A 61 11.98 20.13 13.07
C ALA A 61 12.40 18.76 13.64
N LYS A 62 11.63 18.25 14.62
CA LYS A 62 11.91 16.99 15.31
C LYS A 62 11.61 15.75 14.43
N GLU A 63 10.72 15.88 13.44
CA GLU A 63 10.27 14.83 12.52
C GLU A 63 9.95 15.40 11.13
N GLU A 64 10.30 14.68 10.05
CA GLU A 64 9.98 15.06 8.67
C GLU A 64 8.51 14.76 8.35
N ASN A 65 7.77 15.73 7.80
CA ASN A 65 6.38 15.50 7.36
C ASN A 65 6.37 14.52 6.17
N LEU A 66 5.69 13.37 6.33
CA LEU A 66 5.62 12.32 5.32
C LEU A 66 4.58 12.58 4.22
N PHE A 67 3.60 13.44 4.46
CA PHE A 67 2.49 13.65 3.54
C PHE A 67 2.92 14.11 2.13
N PRO A 68 3.89 15.04 1.97
CA PRO A 68 4.44 15.37 0.65
C PRO A 68 4.96 14.15 -0.12
N PHE A 69 5.65 13.22 0.55
CA PHE A 69 6.19 12.00 -0.06
C PHE A 69 5.09 11.00 -0.43
N ILE A 70 4.03 10.91 0.38
CA ILE A 70 2.85 10.09 0.09
C ILE A 70 2.11 10.62 -1.14
N LEU A 71 1.88 11.94 -1.21
CA LEU A 71 1.27 12.58 -2.37
C LEU A 71 2.11 12.37 -3.62
N ASP A 72 3.44 12.43 -3.48
CA ASP A 72 4.35 12.16 -4.57
C ASP A 72 4.25 10.71 -5.05
N ALA A 73 4.22 9.72 -4.16
CA ALA A 73 4.02 8.33 -4.53
C ALA A 73 2.66 8.11 -5.24
N ALA A 74 1.60 8.71 -4.72
CA ALA A 74 0.26 8.65 -5.31
C ALA A 74 0.22 9.26 -6.73
N ARG A 75 0.84 10.42 -6.94
CA ARG A 75 0.97 11.07 -8.27
C ARG A 75 1.74 10.22 -9.27
N ALA A 76 2.66 9.36 -8.81
CA ALA A 76 3.35 8.39 -9.66
C ALA A 76 2.62 7.04 -9.80
N TYR A 77 1.33 7.00 -9.46
CA TYR A 77 0.50 5.80 -9.54
C TYR A 77 1.08 4.64 -8.70
N CYS A 78 1.68 4.95 -7.55
CA CYS A 78 1.91 3.95 -6.52
C CYS A 78 0.59 3.58 -5.86
N THR A 79 0.41 2.30 -5.60
CA THR A 79 -0.77 1.78 -4.90
C THR A 79 -0.64 2.01 -3.40
N GLU A 80 -1.76 2.07 -2.68
CA GLU A 80 -1.79 2.17 -1.22
C GLU A 80 -0.95 1.07 -0.56
N GLY A 81 -1.09 -0.18 -1.00
CA GLY A 81 -0.29 -1.30 -0.48
C GLY A 81 1.22 -1.13 -0.69
N GLU A 82 1.67 -0.48 -1.77
CA GLU A 82 3.09 -0.18 -1.97
C GLU A 82 3.59 0.93 -1.04
N ILE A 83 2.76 1.94 -0.77
CA ILE A 83 3.05 3.03 0.17
C ILE A 83 3.14 2.46 1.59
N ILE A 84 2.17 1.64 2.00
CA ILE A 84 2.18 0.93 3.28
C ILE A 84 3.43 0.05 3.39
N THR A 85 3.72 -0.77 2.37
CA THR A 85 4.93 -1.63 2.37
C THR A 85 6.22 -0.82 2.52
N ALA A 86 6.31 0.36 1.92
CA ALA A 86 7.48 1.24 2.06
C ALA A 86 7.65 1.74 3.50
N MET A 87 6.56 2.14 4.16
CA MET A 87 6.56 2.61 5.55
C MET A 87 6.78 1.46 6.55
N GLU A 88 6.21 0.29 6.29
CA GLU A 88 6.36 -0.92 7.10
C GLU A 88 7.81 -1.40 7.21
N LYS A 89 8.66 -1.12 6.21
CA LYS A 89 10.10 -1.43 6.29
C LYS A 89 10.82 -0.65 7.40
N VAL A 90 10.28 0.50 7.79
CA VAL A 90 10.86 1.37 8.82
C VAL A 90 10.14 1.20 10.14
N PHE A 91 8.81 1.25 10.14
CA PHE A 91 8.00 1.24 11.36
C PHE A 91 7.61 -0.17 11.84
N GLY A 92 7.68 -1.16 10.95
CA GLY A 92 7.10 -2.48 11.20
C GLY A 92 5.57 -2.48 11.16
N ARG A 93 4.98 -3.55 11.69
CA ARG A 93 3.54 -3.67 11.92
C ARG A 93 3.28 -3.86 13.40
N TYR A 94 2.37 -3.07 13.96
CA TYR A 94 1.93 -3.26 15.33
C TYR A 94 1.23 -4.62 15.48
N LYS A 95 1.55 -5.34 16.55
CA LYS A 95 0.87 -6.56 16.97
C LYS A 95 0.45 -6.36 18.43
N GLU A 96 -0.83 -6.53 18.70
CA GLU A 96 -1.37 -6.40 20.04
C GLU A 96 -0.70 -7.40 20.99
N PRO A 97 -0.24 -6.98 22.19
CA PRO A 97 0.33 -7.88 23.18
C PRO A 97 -0.74 -8.82 23.72
N ILE A 98 -0.40 -10.11 23.84
CA ILE A 98 -1.26 -11.09 24.51
C ILE A 98 -0.99 -10.97 26.01
N PHE A 99 -1.94 -10.41 26.75
CA PHE A 99 -1.92 -10.46 28.21
C PHE A 99 -2.52 -11.79 28.65
N VAL A 100 -1.68 -12.65 29.24
CA VAL A 100 -2.07 -13.90 29.93
C VAL A 100 -2.07 -13.68 31.43
#